data_AF-A0A8C6R717-F1
#
_entry.id   AF-A0A8C6R717-F1
#
_cell.length_a   1.000
_cell.length_b   1.000
_cell.length_c   1.000
_cell.angle_alpha   90.00
_cell.angle_beta   90.00
_cell.angle_gamma   90.00
#
_symmetry.space_group_name_H-M   'P 1'
#
loop_
_entity.id
_entity.type
_entity.pdbx_description
1 polymer ?
#
loop_
_entity_poly.entity_id
_entity_poly.type
_entity_poly.pdbx_seq_one_letter_code
_entity_poly.pdbx_strand_id
1 'polypeptide(L)'
;LDPGCSFHVSSQASQKNQVPVEHPRAISRTSESDPAKHGEQHEGQHYSIPLQDLKMVFPHGLPPRFVMQVKTFGEACLMIRKPALELLHYLKNTNFAHPAVRYLLYGEKGTGKTLTLCHAIHFCAKHDWMILHIPDAHLWVKNCQELLPSTYNKQRFDQPLEASTWLKNFRTTNERFLSKIKVQEKYVWNKRESTEKGSPLGEVIEQGITRVRNATDAVGIVLKELKRQSSMGMFHLLVAVDGVNALWGRTTLKREDKSLIAPEELALVHNLRKMVKNDWHGGAVVLTLSQTGSLFKPRTAYLPHELLGKEGFDDLDPFLPILISNYNPKEFESSFQYYLENSWLQHEKAPTEEGKKELLFLSNSNPGQLERLCACL
;
A
#
# COMPACT_ATOMS: atom_id res chain seq x y z
N LEU A 1 18.71 -76.64 -49.83
CA LEU A 1 17.32 -77.05 -50.11
C LEU A 1 16.53 -76.82 -48.82
N ASP A 2 15.68 -75.80 -48.84
CA ASP A 2 14.53 -75.57 -47.95
C ASP A 2 13.65 -76.84 -47.77
N PRO A 3 12.64 -76.89 -46.85
CA PRO A 3 11.84 -75.76 -46.33
C PRO A 3 11.39 -75.81 -44.85
N GLY A 4 10.85 -74.67 -44.36
CA GLY A 4 9.90 -74.65 -43.24
C GLY A 4 9.54 -73.25 -42.74
N CYS A 5 8.86 -72.47 -43.59
CA CYS A 5 8.34 -71.10 -43.41
C CYS A 5 7.55 -70.84 -42.09
N SER A 6 7.70 -69.65 -41.48
CA SER A 6 6.55 -68.82 -41.05
C SER A 6 6.94 -67.37 -40.67
N PHE A 7 6.63 -66.48 -41.62
CA PHE A 7 6.21 -65.07 -41.55
C PHE A 7 6.71 -64.11 -40.44
N HIS A 8 7.52 -63.15 -40.91
CA HIS A 8 7.69 -61.82 -40.36
C HIS A 8 6.36 -61.04 -40.28
N VAL A 9 6.07 -60.46 -39.12
CA VAL A 9 5.27 -59.23 -39.00
C VAL A 9 6.16 -58.18 -38.35
N SER A 10 6.58 -57.22 -39.16
CA SER A 10 7.29 -56.01 -38.76
C SER A 10 6.37 -55.07 -38.00
N SER A 11 6.57 -54.92 -36.69
CA SER A 11 6.00 -53.81 -35.92
C SER A 11 6.92 -52.60 -36.07
N GLN A 12 6.58 -51.71 -37.00
CA GLN A 12 7.09 -50.35 -37.02
C GLN A 12 6.70 -49.67 -35.70
N ALA A 13 7.69 -49.47 -34.82
CA ALA A 13 7.56 -48.60 -33.68
C ALA A 13 7.47 -47.16 -34.20
N SER A 14 6.25 -46.65 -34.37
CA SER A 14 5.99 -45.24 -34.60
C SER A 14 6.51 -44.44 -33.40
N GLN A 15 7.68 -43.85 -33.56
CA GLN A 15 8.16 -42.76 -32.72
C GLN A 15 7.15 -41.61 -32.81
N LYS A 16 6.21 -41.56 -31.86
CA LYS A 16 5.48 -40.34 -31.57
C LYS A 16 6.47 -39.39 -30.88
N ASN A 17 7.10 -38.54 -31.68
CA ASN A 17 7.68 -37.29 -31.19
C ASN A 17 6.58 -36.54 -30.43
N GLN A 18 6.60 -36.64 -29.10
CA GLN A 18 5.86 -35.75 -28.23
C GLN A 18 6.54 -34.39 -28.33
N VAL A 19 6.00 -33.55 -29.22
CA VAL A 19 6.16 -32.10 -29.13
C VAL A 19 5.74 -31.72 -27.71
N PRO A 20 6.56 -31.00 -26.93
CA PRO A 20 6.11 -30.49 -25.65
C PRO A 20 4.92 -29.59 -25.94
N VAL A 21 3.75 -29.95 -25.44
CA VAL A 21 2.59 -29.06 -25.44
C VAL A 21 3.02 -27.87 -24.61
N GLU A 22 3.34 -26.75 -25.27
CA GLU A 22 3.50 -25.46 -24.62
C GLU A 22 2.19 -25.16 -23.88
N HIS A 23 2.20 -25.37 -22.56
CA HIS A 23 1.23 -24.73 -21.69
C HIS A 23 1.28 -23.22 -21.99
N PRO A 24 0.15 -22.51 -22.11
CA PRO A 24 0.14 -21.07 -22.41
C PRO A 24 0.66 -20.29 -21.18
N ARG A 25 1.98 -20.29 -20.99
CA ARG A 25 2.69 -19.80 -19.79
C ARG A 25 2.95 -18.30 -19.76
N ALA A 26 2.22 -17.48 -20.53
CA ALA A 26 2.59 -16.07 -20.69
C ALA A 26 1.44 -15.06 -20.81
N ILE A 27 0.21 -15.42 -20.41
CA ILE A 27 -0.90 -14.45 -20.45
C ILE A 27 -1.05 -13.73 -19.10
N SER A 28 -0.90 -14.46 -17.98
CA SER A 28 -1.19 -13.90 -16.66
C SER A 28 -0.05 -13.06 -16.07
N ARG A 29 1.20 -13.39 -16.40
CA ARG A 29 2.42 -12.71 -15.91
C ARG A 29 3.04 -11.84 -17.00
N THR A 30 3.65 -10.73 -16.59
CA THR A 30 4.50 -9.91 -17.47
C THR A 30 5.98 -10.14 -17.19
N SER A 31 6.80 -10.05 -18.23
CA SER A 31 8.27 -10.04 -18.11
C SER A 31 8.80 -8.67 -17.66
N GLU A 32 8.00 -7.62 -17.82
CA GLU A 32 8.35 -6.27 -17.38
C GLU A 32 8.07 -6.14 -15.88
N SER A 33 9.13 -6.13 -15.07
CA SER A 33 9.05 -5.96 -13.61
C SER A 33 9.21 -4.50 -13.18
N ASP A 34 9.57 -3.60 -14.10
CA ASP A 34 9.75 -2.17 -13.83
C ASP A 34 8.41 -1.41 -13.87
N PRO A 35 7.91 -0.90 -12.73
CA PRO A 35 6.68 -0.12 -12.68
C PRO A 35 6.69 1.11 -13.58
N ALA A 36 7.87 1.64 -13.90
CA ALA A 36 8.00 2.82 -14.74
C ALA A 36 7.67 2.55 -16.21
N LYS A 37 7.75 1.30 -16.67
CA LYS A 37 7.50 0.91 -18.07
C LYS A 37 6.13 0.28 -18.28
N HIS A 38 5.33 0.17 -17.22
CA HIS A 38 3.98 -0.32 -17.35
C HIS A 38 3.12 0.66 -18.18
N GLY A 39 2.32 0.09 -19.08
CA GLY A 39 1.40 0.79 -19.97
C GLY A 39 0.11 0.01 -20.13
N GLU A 40 -0.80 0.50 -20.96
CA GLU A 40 -2.13 -0.10 -21.17
C GLU A 40 -2.05 -1.53 -21.74
N GLN A 41 -1.00 -1.87 -22.49
CA GLN A 41 -0.78 -3.21 -23.02
C GLN A 41 -0.51 -4.27 -21.92
N HIS A 42 -0.07 -3.84 -20.73
CA HIS A 42 0.21 -4.74 -19.60
C HIS A 42 -0.97 -4.85 -18.63
N GLU A 43 -2.12 -4.26 -18.97
CA GLU A 43 -3.31 -4.30 -18.14
C GLU A 43 -3.77 -5.74 -17.86
N GLY A 44 -4.01 -6.04 -16.58
CA GLY A 44 -4.42 -7.37 -16.11
C GLY A 44 -3.26 -8.35 -15.94
N GLN A 45 -2.02 -8.00 -16.32
CA GLN A 45 -0.86 -8.87 -16.12
C GLN A 45 -0.25 -8.68 -14.73
N HIS A 46 0.39 -9.72 -14.21
CA HIS A 46 1.06 -9.74 -12.91
C HIS A 46 2.56 -9.53 -13.11
N TYR A 47 3.11 -8.48 -12.49
CA TYR A 47 4.56 -8.27 -12.45
C TYR A 47 5.12 -8.79 -11.13
N SER A 48 6.36 -9.31 -11.17
CA SER A 48 7.04 -9.82 -9.98
C SER A 48 7.83 -8.72 -9.28
N ILE A 49 7.68 -8.65 -7.96
CA ILE A 49 8.46 -7.78 -7.07
C ILE A 49 9.54 -8.65 -6.41
N PRO A 50 10.83 -8.32 -6.58
CA PRO A 50 11.89 -9.02 -5.88
C PRO A 50 11.68 -8.97 -4.36
N LEU A 51 11.89 -10.08 -3.65
CA LEU A 51 11.69 -10.14 -2.19
C LEU A 51 12.58 -9.16 -1.41
N GLN A 52 13.74 -8.78 -1.98
CA GLN A 52 14.61 -7.75 -1.41
C GLN A 52 13.94 -6.37 -1.47
N ASP A 53 13.36 -6.02 -2.62
CA ASP A 53 12.61 -4.78 -2.80
C ASP A 53 11.36 -4.77 -1.92
N LEU A 54 10.69 -5.92 -1.76
CA LEU A 54 9.53 -6.03 -0.88
C LEU A 54 9.89 -5.67 0.58
N LYS A 55 11.01 -6.18 1.10
CA LYS A 55 11.46 -5.89 2.47
C LYS A 55 11.91 -4.44 2.66
N MET A 56 12.56 -3.85 1.64
CA MET A 56 13.04 -2.46 1.70
C MET A 56 11.89 -1.45 1.53
N VAL A 57 11.06 -1.65 0.51
CA VAL A 57 9.98 -0.71 0.14
C VAL A 57 8.76 -0.88 1.04
N PHE A 58 8.45 -2.12 1.45
CA PHE A 58 7.28 -2.44 2.26
C PHE A 58 7.64 -3.22 3.54
N PRO A 59 8.37 -2.59 4.49
CA PRO A 59 8.49 -3.16 5.83
C PRO A 59 7.11 -3.25 6.51
N HIS A 60 6.17 -2.37 6.12
CA HIS A 60 4.79 -2.32 6.57
C HIS A 60 3.84 -1.91 5.44
N GLY A 61 2.55 -2.21 5.63
CA GLY A 61 1.44 -1.71 4.81
C GLY A 61 1.01 -2.56 3.63
N LEU A 62 1.64 -3.72 3.42
CA LEU A 62 1.00 -4.76 2.62
C LEU A 62 -0.23 -5.29 3.37
N PRO A 63 -1.36 -5.52 2.67
CA PRO A 63 -2.52 -6.15 3.28
C PRO A 63 -2.16 -7.52 3.90
N PRO A 64 -2.62 -7.86 5.12
CA PRO A 64 -2.24 -9.12 5.77
C PRO A 64 -2.51 -10.37 4.92
N ARG A 65 -3.60 -10.36 4.14
CA ARG A 65 -3.95 -11.44 3.20
C ARG A 65 -2.94 -11.57 2.06
N PHE A 66 -2.47 -10.44 1.54
CA PHE A 66 -1.43 -10.44 0.52
C PHE A 66 -0.10 -10.92 1.09
N VAL A 67 0.26 -10.55 2.32
CA VAL A 67 1.46 -11.09 3.00
C VAL A 67 1.40 -12.61 3.14
N MET A 68 0.23 -13.16 3.49
CA MET A 68 0.01 -14.62 3.52
C MET A 68 0.20 -15.23 2.13
N GLN A 69 -0.38 -14.63 1.09
CA GLN A 69 -0.24 -15.09 -0.29
C GLN A 69 1.23 -15.12 -0.73
N VAL A 70 1.99 -14.04 -0.48
CA VAL A 70 3.42 -13.97 -0.80
C VAL A 70 4.22 -15.05 -0.06
N LYS A 71 3.91 -15.28 1.22
CA LYS A 71 4.57 -16.31 2.02
C LYS A 71 4.27 -17.72 1.50
N THR A 72 3.04 -17.97 1.05
CA THR A 72 2.61 -19.28 0.56
C THR A 72 3.14 -19.58 -0.83
N PHE A 73 3.12 -18.61 -1.74
CA PHE A 73 3.61 -18.78 -3.11
C PHE A 73 5.14 -18.64 -3.22
N GLY A 74 5.80 -18.04 -2.22
CA GLY A 74 7.23 -17.77 -2.27
C GLY A 74 7.62 -16.66 -3.25
N GLU A 75 6.63 -15.99 -3.84
CA GLU A 75 6.80 -14.90 -4.80
C GLU A 75 5.82 -13.76 -4.50
N ALA A 76 6.22 -12.53 -4.82
CA ALA A 76 5.38 -11.35 -4.68
C ALA A 76 4.97 -10.84 -6.05
N CYS A 77 3.79 -11.27 -6.54
CA CYS A 77 3.25 -10.83 -7.80
C CYS A 77 2.06 -9.88 -7.59
N LEU A 78 2.07 -8.75 -8.27
CA LEU A 78 1.02 -7.72 -8.18
C LEU A 78 0.43 -7.47 -9.57
N MET A 79 -0.90 -7.45 -9.68
CA MET A 79 -1.58 -7.24 -10.96
C MET A 79 -1.63 -5.75 -11.34
N ILE A 80 -1.28 -5.44 -12.59
CA ILE A 80 -1.33 -4.10 -13.15
C ILE A 80 -2.78 -3.76 -13.50
N ARG A 81 -3.33 -2.73 -12.87
CA ARG A 81 -4.73 -2.31 -13.06
C ARG A 81 -4.82 -0.93 -13.71
N LYS A 82 -5.93 -0.67 -14.43
CA LYS A 82 -6.19 0.65 -15.06
C LYS A 82 -6.05 1.84 -14.10
N PRO A 83 -6.65 1.84 -12.89
CA PRO A 83 -6.55 2.99 -11.99
C PRO A 83 -5.11 3.23 -11.50
N ALA A 84 -4.32 2.16 -11.40
CA ALA A 84 -2.90 2.27 -11.06
C ALA A 84 -2.13 2.94 -12.21
N LEU A 85 -2.34 2.50 -13.45
CA LEU A 85 -1.71 3.09 -14.63
C LEU A 85 -2.06 4.57 -14.79
N GLU A 86 -3.32 4.93 -14.56
CA GLU A 86 -3.77 6.33 -14.58
C GLU A 86 -3.05 7.17 -13.51
N LEU A 87 -3.02 6.68 -12.26
CA LEU A 87 -2.29 7.36 -11.18
C LEU A 87 -0.79 7.50 -11.49
N LEU A 88 -0.16 6.44 -12.02
CA LEU A 88 1.24 6.45 -12.41
C LEU A 88 1.50 7.44 -13.55
N HIS A 89 0.58 7.57 -14.51
CA HIS A 89 0.66 8.56 -15.57
C HIS A 89 0.62 9.99 -15.02
N TYR A 90 -0.28 10.27 -14.07
CA TYR A 90 -0.31 11.57 -13.40
C TYR A 90 0.99 11.84 -12.64
N LEU A 91 1.51 10.87 -11.88
CA LEU A 91 2.77 11.00 -11.13
C LEU A 91 4.00 11.19 -12.04
N LYS A 92 4.00 10.63 -13.26
CA LYS A 92 5.07 10.89 -14.24
C LYS A 92 5.04 12.33 -14.77
N ASN A 93 3.84 12.88 -14.93
CA ASN A 93 3.62 14.21 -15.51
C ASN A 93 3.51 15.31 -14.44
N THR A 94 3.74 15.01 -13.16
CA THR A 94 3.68 16.03 -12.10
C THR A 94 4.79 17.06 -12.26
N ASN A 95 4.40 18.32 -12.34
CA ASN A 95 5.34 19.43 -12.23
C ASN A 95 5.59 19.76 -10.75
N PHE A 96 6.81 19.56 -10.29
CA PHE A 96 7.23 19.77 -8.91
C PHE A 96 7.25 21.25 -8.46
N ALA A 97 7.13 22.19 -9.39
CA ALA A 97 6.98 23.62 -9.08
C ALA A 97 5.56 23.98 -8.60
N HIS A 98 4.56 23.16 -8.94
CA HIS A 98 3.19 23.35 -8.48
C HIS A 98 2.98 22.81 -7.05
N PRO A 99 1.96 23.29 -6.33
CA PRO A 99 1.61 22.74 -5.02
C PRO A 99 1.31 21.24 -5.11
N ALA A 100 1.56 20.52 -4.02
CA ALA A 100 1.41 19.07 -3.96
C ALA A 100 -0.01 18.65 -4.35
N VAL A 101 -0.12 17.86 -5.41
CA VAL A 101 -1.40 17.34 -5.91
C VAL A 101 -1.91 16.25 -4.98
N ARG A 102 -3.20 16.31 -4.64
CA ARG A 102 -3.89 15.33 -3.79
C ARG A 102 -4.69 14.37 -4.65
N TYR A 103 -4.31 13.09 -4.65
CA TYR A 103 -5.04 12.00 -5.31
C TYR A 103 -5.82 11.22 -4.25
N LEU A 104 -7.09 10.92 -4.51
CA LEU A 104 -7.95 10.17 -3.58
C LEU A 104 -8.47 8.89 -4.24
N LEU A 105 -7.93 7.75 -3.81
CA LEU A 105 -8.38 6.43 -4.24
C LEU A 105 -9.63 6.01 -3.45
N TYR A 106 -10.75 5.81 -4.13
CA TYR A 106 -12.01 5.38 -3.51
C TYR A 106 -12.66 4.23 -4.27
N GLY A 107 -13.60 3.54 -3.62
CA GLY A 107 -14.27 2.39 -4.20
C GLY A 107 -14.75 1.39 -3.14
N GLU A 108 -15.52 0.40 -3.57
CA GLU A 108 -16.16 -0.58 -2.69
C GLU A 108 -15.18 -1.40 -1.84
N LYS A 109 -15.68 -2.04 -0.80
CA LYS A 109 -14.86 -2.92 0.04
C LYS A 109 -14.27 -4.07 -0.79
N GLY A 110 -12.96 -4.28 -0.66
CA GLY A 110 -12.27 -5.40 -1.32
C GLY A 110 -11.87 -5.14 -2.78
N THR A 111 -11.98 -3.92 -3.32
CA THR A 111 -11.61 -3.61 -4.71
C THR A 111 -10.10 -3.47 -4.99
N GLY A 112 -9.22 -3.62 -3.99
CA GLY A 112 -7.77 -3.54 -4.21
C GLY A 112 -7.17 -2.12 -4.14
N LYS A 113 -7.83 -1.18 -3.44
CA LYS A 113 -7.33 0.19 -3.22
C LYS A 113 -5.92 0.24 -2.63
N THR A 114 -5.69 -0.48 -1.52
CA THR A 114 -4.39 -0.56 -0.86
C THR A 114 -3.32 -1.14 -1.79
N LEU A 115 -3.61 -2.18 -2.56
CA LEU A 115 -2.64 -2.75 -3.52
C LEU A 115 -2.32 -1.76 -4.66
N THR A 116 -3.30 -0.97 -5.09
CA THR A 116 -3.08 0.12 -6.06
C THR A 116 -2.16 1.20 -5.48
N LEU A 117 -2.36 1.56 -4.21
CA LEU A 117 -1.45 2.47 -3.49
C LEU A 117 -0.04 1.86 -3.39
N CYS A 118 0.09 0.57 -3.02
CA CYS A 118 1.38 -0.11 -2.98
C CYS A 118 2.08 -0.10 -4.34
N HIS A 119 1.35 -0.28 -5.44
CA HIS A 119 1.94 -0.20 -6.79
C HIS A 119 2.54 1.20 -7.05
N ALA A 120 1.83 2.27 -6.68
CA ALA A 120 2.34 3.64 -6.78
C ALA A 120 3.56 3.90 -5.88
N ILE A 121 3.56 3.35 -4.66
CA ILE A 121 4.71 3.42 -3.74
C ILE A 121 5.92 2.71 -4.34
N HIS A 122 5.74 1.50 -4.90
CA HIS A 122 6.83 0.74 -5.51
C HIS A 122 7.44 1.49 -6.70
N PHE A 123 6.60 2.10 -7.53
CA PHE A 123 7.04 2.99 -8.61
C PHE A 123 7.89 4.15 -8.09
N CYS A 124 7.40 4.89 -7.08
CA CYS A 124 8.13 6.03 -6.52
C CYS A 124 9.43 5.61 -5.83
N ALA A 125 9.46 4.43 -5.20
CA ALA A 125 10.67 3.86 -4.61
C ALA A 125 11.77 3.62 -5.65
N LYS A 126 11.40 3.13 -6.84
CA LYS A 126 12.33 2.90 -7.95
C LYS A 126 12.86 4.19 -8.56
N HIS A 127 12.12 5.30 -8.45
CA HIS A 127 12.53 6.63 -8.89
C HIS A 127 13.31 7.43 -7.84
N ASP A 128 13.75 6.79 -6.74
CA ASP A 128 14.45 7.45 -5.63
C ASP A 128 13.64 8.62 -5.02
N TRP A 129 12.32 8.46 -4.89
CA TRP A 129 11.50 9.38 -4.09
C TRP A 129 11.57 9.02 -2.62
N MET A 130 11.36 10.02 -1.77
CA MET A 130 11.15 9.81 -0.34
C MET A 130 9.73 9.33 -0.08
N ILE A 131 9.60 8.18 0.58
CA ILE A 131 8.31 7.53 0.80
C ILE A 131 7.88 7.76 2.24
N LEU A 132 6.81 8.53 2.41
CA LEU A 132 6.11 8.68 3.67
C LEU A 132 4.83 7.83 3.63
N HIS A 133 4.95 6.56 4.04
CA HIS A 133 3.84 5.60 4.01
C HIS A 133 3.21 5.39 5.38
N ILE A 134 1.89 5.53 5.43
CA ILE A 134 1.04 5.24 6.60
C ILE A 134 0.07 4.13 6.21
N PRO A 135 0.27 2.91 6.75
CA PRO A 135 -0.37 1.70 6.23
C PRO A 135 -1.85 1.56 6.60
N ASP A 136 -2.26 2.13 7.73
CA ASP A 136 -3.65 2.20 8.16
C ASP A 136 -3.79 3.29 9.23
N ALA A 137 -4.32 4.45 8.82
CA ALA A 137 -4.58 5.56 9.75
C ALA A 137 -5.65 5.20 10.80
N HIS A 138 -6.48 4.16 10.58
CA HIS A 138 -7.47 3.74 11.56
C HIS A 138 -6.82 3.19 12.84
N LEU A 139 -5.62 2.62 12.75
CA LEU A 139 -4.88 2.12 13.92
C LEU A 139 -4.49 3.24 14.88
N TRP A 140 -4.35 4.47 14.39
CA TRP A 140 -4.02 5.63 15.22
C TRP A 140 -5.23 6.22 15.94
N VAL A 141 -6.46 5.81 15.62
CA VAL A 141 -7.68 6.36 16.23
C VAL A 141 -8.48 5.33 17.04
N LYS A 142 -8.00 4.09 17.10
CA LYS A 142 -8.64 2.99 17.84
C LYS A 142 -7.62 2.07 18.49
N ASN A 143 -8.04 1.38 19.56
CA ASN A 143 -7.27 0.31 20.22
C ASN A 143 -5.85 0.71 20.68
N CYS A 144 -5.66 1.96 21.08
CA CYS A 144 -4.38 2.39 21.67
C CYS A 144 -4.29 1.87 23.10
N GLN A 145 -3.20 1.14 23.38
CA GLN A 145 -2.96 0.56 24.70
C GLN A 145 -2.47 1.62 25.70
N GLU A 146 -1.63 2.53 25.23
CA GLU A 146 -1.03 3.59 26.05
C GLU A 146 -1.31 4.94 25.40
N LEU A 147 -1.97 5.81 26.16
CA LEU A 147 -2.25 7.18 25.76
C LEU A 147 -1.72 8.12 26.83
N LEU A 148 -0.77 8.97 26.47
CA LEU A 148 -0.10 9.87 27.42
C LEU A 148 -0.48 11.32 27.12
N PRO A 149 -0.66 12.18 28.13
CA PRO A 149 -0.75 13.61 27.88
C PRO A 149 0.59 14.11 27.32
N SER A 150 0.54 14.89 26.24
CA SER A 150 1.74 15.36 25.57
C SER A 150 2.51 16.36 26.42
N THR A 151 3.83 16.19 26.47
CA THR A 151 4.71 17.10 27.22
C THR A 151 4.90 18.44 26.50
N TYR A 152 4.84 18.43 25.17
CA TYR A 152 4.96 19.63 24.34
C TYR A 152 3.66 20.44 24.31
N ASN A 153 2.51 19.76 24.16
CA ASN A 153 1.21 20.42 24.16
C ASN A 153 0.24 19.73 25.11
N LYS A 154 -0.04 20.38 26.25
CA LYS A 154 -0.91 19.83 27.31
C LYS A 154 -2.34 19.51 26.88
N GLN A 155 -2.82 20.08 25.76
CA GLN A 155 -4.16 19.80 25.23
C GLN A 155 -4.20 18.56 24.31
N ARG A 156 -3.03 17.97 24.01
CA ARG A 156 -2.91 16.83 23.11
C ARG A 156 -2.47 15.57 23.83
N PHE A 157 -2.73 14.45 23.17
CA PHE A 157 -2.32 13.13 23.60
C PHE A 157 -1.31 12.51 22.64
N ASP A 158 -0.32 11.86 23.22
CA ASP A 158 0.76 11.16 22.55
C ASP A 158 0.52 9.65 22.54
N GLN A 159 0.94 9.01 21.45
CA GLN A 159 0.74 7.59 21.15
C GLN A 159 2.12 6.95 20.86
N PRO A 160 2.89 6.67 21.91
CA PRO A 160 4.31 6.37 21.78
C PRO A 160 4.60 5.02 21.11
N LEU A 161 3.74 4.02 21.30
CA LEU A 161 3.90 2.68 20.71
C LEU A 161 3.70 2.71 19.19
N GLU A 162 2.64 3.37 18.74
CA GLU A 162 2.31 3.54 17.32
C GLU A 162 3.39 4.40 16.64
N ALA A 163 3.81 5.49 17.28
CA ALA A 163 4.87 6.36 16.78
C ALA A 163 6.21 5.64 16.64
N SER A 164 6.64 4.89 17.66
CA SER A 164 7.92 4.15 17.62
C SER A 164 7.91 3.03 16.58
N THR A 165 6.80 2.31 16.44
CA THR A 165 6.63 1.27 15.41
C THR A 165 6.71 1.89 14.02
N TRP A 166 6.05 3.02 13.81
CA TRP A 166 6.11 3.73 12.53
C TRP A 166 7.52 4.27 12.23
N LEU A 167 8.23 4.84 13.21
CA LEU A 167 9.61 5.34 13.04
C LEU A 167 10.59 4.24 12.64
N LYS A 168 10.48 3.04 13.24
CA LYS A 168 11.31 1.88 12.86
C LYS A 168 11.12 1.52 11.39
N ASN A 169 9.87 1.46 10.93
CA ASN A 169 9.57 1.13 9.54
C ASN A 169 10.00 2.25 8.59
N PHE A 170 9.76 3.51 8.97
CA PHE A 170 10.19 4.68 8.20
C PHE A 170 11.72 4.72 8.03
N ARG A 171 12.48 4.31 9.06
CA ARG A 171 13.94 4.20 9.00
C ARG A 171 14.37 3.19 7.94
N THR A 172 13.78 1.99 7.94
CA THR A 172 14.10 0.93 6.98
C THR A 172 13.78 1.34 5.54
N THR A 173 12.66 2.02 5.30
CA THR A 173 12.27 2.41 3.93
C THR A 173 13.17 3.50 3.35
N ASN A 174 13.59 4.49 4.15
CA ASN A 174 14.24 5.71 3.65
C ASN A 174 15.70 5.86 4.09
N GLU A 175 16.37 4.79 4.50
CA GLU A 175 17.73 4.81 5.08
C GLU A 175 18.72 5.68 4.29
N ARG A 176 18.64 5.63 2.94
CA ARG A 176 19.49 6.38 2.00
C ARG A 176 19.39 7.91 2.13
N PHE A 177 18.24 8.42 2.58
CA PHE A 177 17.98 9.85 2.69
C PHE A 177 18.26 10.41 4.08
N LEU A 178 18.24 9.56 5.11
CA LEU A 178 18.34 9.99 6.51
C LEU A 178 19.68 10.65 6.85
N SER A 179 20.75 10.24 6.16
CA SER A 179 22.08 10.83 6.29
C SER A 179 22.25 12.14 5.50
N LYS A 180 21.46 12.33 4.44
CA LYS A 180 21.53 13.49 3.54
C LYS A 180 20.71 14.67 4.09
N ILE A 181 19.58 14.39 4.69
CA ILE A 181 18.68 15.40 5.28
C ILE A 181 19.26 15.88 6.59
N LYS A 182 19.43 17.20 6.71
CA LYS A 182 19.93 17.85 7.93
C LYS A 182 18.85 18.72 8.54
N VAL A 183 18.63 18.61 9.85
CA VAL A 183 17.61 19.40 10.54
C VAL A 183 17.96 20.90 10.54
N GLN A 184 16.99 21.76 10.27
CA GLN A 184 17.21 23.21 10.20
C GLN A 184 16.92 23.96 11.51
N GLU A 185 16.39 23.28 12.51
CA GLU A 185 16.06 23.83 13.82
C GLU A 185 16.70 23.01 14.93
N LYS A 186 16.84 23.64 16.11
CA LYS A 186 17.23 22.95 17.34
C LYS A 186 16.00 22.37 18.00
N TYR A 187 16.04 21.07 18.32
CA TYR A 187 14.96 20.36 18.99
C TYR A 187 15.41 19.93 20.40
N VAL A 188 14.68 20.38 21.41
CA VAL A 188 14.96 20.04 22.82
C VAL A 188 14.03 18.91 23.24
N TRP A 189 14.61 17.75 23.58
CA TRP A 189 13.85 16.58 24.00
C TRP A 189 13.59 16.57 25.50
N ASN A 190 14.61 16.95 26.27
CA ASN A 190 14.64 17.00 27.72
C ASN A 190 15.60 18.10 28.17
N LYS A 191 15.61 18.45 29.46
CA LYS A 191 16.54 19.44 30.02
C LYS A 191 18.04 19.17 29.76
N ARG A 192 18.40 17.91 29.48
CA ARG A 192 19.79 17.46 29.27
C ARG A 192 20.11 17.13 27.81
N GLU A 193 19.12 17.00 26.96
CA GLU A 193 19.30 16.48 25.60
C GLU A 193 18.57 17.33 24.58
N SER A 194 19.33 17.74 23.58
CA SER A 194 18.83 18.47 22.42
C SER A 194 19.58 18.02 21.17
N THR A 195 18.86 17.94 20.06
CA THR A 195 19.44 17.80 18.74
C THR A 195 19.68 19.19 18.18
N GLU A 196 20.93 19.50 17.83
CA GLU A 196 21.31 20.81 17.31
C GLU A 196 20.99 20.93 15.81
N LYS A 197 20.92 22.18 15.34
CA LYS A 197 20.76 22.47 13.93
C LYS A 197 21.93 21.89 13.12
N GLY A 198 21.63 21.19 12.03
CA GLY A 198 22.62 20.60 11.13
C GLY A 198 22.86 19.10 11.33
N SER A 199 22.34 18.51 12.42
CA SER A 199 22.34 17.06 12.63
C SER A 199 21.55 16.32 11.53
N PRO A 200 21.94 15.10 11.15
CA PRO A 200 21.18 14.28 10.21
C PRO A 200 19.82 13.88 10.79
N LEU A 201 18.80 13.75 9.93
CA LEU A 201 17.45 13.34 10.33
C LEU A 201 17.44 11.94 10.98
N GLY A 202 18.40 11.09 10.64
CA GLY A 202 18.58 9.79 11.27
C GLY A 202 18.75 9.86 12.79
N GLU A 203 19.41 10.89 13.33
CA GLU A 203 19.58 11.05 14.79
C GLU A 203 18.24 11.33 15.50
N VAL A 204 17.36 12.12 14.89
CA VAL A 204 16.02 12.41 15.41
C VAL A 204 15.18 11.13 15.47
N ILE A 205 15.27 10.31 14.42
CA ILE A 205 14.53 9.05 14.33
C ILE A 205 15.07 8.06 15.37
N GLU A 206 16.39 7.94 15.50
CA GLU A 206 17.01 7.03 16.46
C GLU A 206 16.68 7.42 17.91
N GLN A 207 16.66 8.72 18.19
CA GLN A 207 16.25 9.23 19.49
C GLN A 207 14.79 8.86 19.80
N GLY A 208 13.88 8.96 18.82
CA GLY A 208 12.48 8.56 18.98
C GLY A 208 12.30 7.04 19.13
N ILE A 209 13.14 6.23 18.48
CA ILE A 209 13.13 4.76 18.62
C ILE A 209 13.67 4.33 19.98
N THR A 210 14.77 4.94 20.42
CA THR A 210 15.43 4.63 21.71
C THR A 210 14.57 5.11 22.88
N ARG A 211 13.93 6.27 22.75
CA ARG A 211 13.08 6.88 23.78
C ARG A 211 11.63 6.96 23.31
N VAL A 212 10.95 5.84 23.50
CA VAL A 212 9.56 5.63 23.06
C VAL A 212 8.61 6.73 23.56
N ARG A 213 8.82 7.28 24.78
CA ARG A 213 8.00 8.38 25.32
C ARG A 213 7.97 9.63 24.43
N ASN A 214 9.08 9.96 23.77
CA ASN A 214 9.21 11.15 22.92
C ASN A 214 9.02 10.81 21.43
N ALA A 215 8.64 9.57 21.11
CA ALA A 215 8.49 9.11 19.72
C ALA A 215 7.44 9.93 18.96
N THR A 216 6.33 10.30 19.60
CA THR A 216 5.27 11.10 18.97
C THR A 216 5.76 12.47 18.54
N ASP A 217 6.51 13.14 19.40
CA ASP A 217 7.14 14.42 19.09
C ASP A 217 8.17 14.27 17.97
N ALA A 218 8.96 13.18 17.99
CA ALA A 218 9.92 12.88 16.93
C ALA A 218 9.24 12.69 15.56
N VAL A 219 8.09 12.00 15.51
CA VAL A 219 7.29 11.91 14.28
C VAL A 219 6.85 13.30 13.83
N GLY A 220 6.32 14.13 14.73
CA GLY A 220 5.91 15.50 14.40
C GLY A 220 7.04 16.35 13.83
N ILE A 221 8.25 16.24 14.40
CA ILE A 221 9.46 16.91 13.93
C ILE A 221 9.86 16.42 12.54
N VAL A 222 9.90 15.09 12.34
CA VAL A 222 10.22 14.49 11.04
C VAL A 222 9.25 15.03 9.97
N LEU A 223 7.94 14.96 10.20
CA LEU A 223 6.94 15.46 9.26
C LEU A 223 7.12 16.95 8.94
N LYS A 224 7.36 17.78 9.96
CA LYS A 224 7.61 19.22 9.79
C LYS A 224 8.84 19.48 8.92
N GLU A 225 9.94 18.78 9.17
CA GLU A 225 11.20 18.99 8.47
C GLU A 225 11.11 18.48 7.02
N LEU A 226 10.46 17.33 6.79
CA LEU A 226 10.25 16.80 5.44
C LEU A 226 9.47 17.77 4.56
N LYS A 227 8.40 18.37 5.10
CA LYS A 227 7.58 19.35 4.39
C LYS A 227 8.35 20.64 4.06
N ARG A 228 9.23 21.06 4.97
CA ARG A 228 10.05 22.25 4.77
C ARG A 228 11.12 22.03 3.70
N GLN A 229 11.76 20.86 3.71
CA GLN A 229 12.85 20.54 2.80
C GLN A 229 12.39 20.08 1.42
N SER A 230 11.20 19.48 1.29
CA SER A 230 10.61 19.17 -0.01
C SER A 230 10.45 20.44 -0.87
N SER A 231 10.06 21.55 -0.24
CA SER A 231 9.94 22.86 -0.90
C SER A 231 11.30 23.44 -1.33
N MET A 232 12.42 22.90 -0.84
CA MET A 232 13.77 23.31 -1.28
C MET A 232 14.28 22.48 -2.48
N GLY A 233 13.53 21.47 -2.93
CA GLY A 233 13.88 20.65 -4.09
C GLY A 233 15.01 19.64 -3.84
N MET A 234 15.33 19.33 -2.57
CA MET A 234 16.39 18.35 -2.25
C MET A 234 16.00 16.90 -2.56
N PHE A 235 14.71 16.60 -2.52
CA PHE A 235 14.13 15.29 -2.82
C PHE A 235 12.67 15.44 -3.21
N HIS A 236 12.14 14.45 -3.92
CA HIS A 236 10.71 14.34 -4.19
C HIS A 236 10.01 13.58 -3.07
N LEU A 237 8.92 14.13 -2.54
CA LEU A 237 8.20 13.54 -1.42
C LEU A 237 6.89 12.89 -1.90
N LEU A 238 6.72 11.60 -1.62
CA LEU A 238 5.44 10.91 -1.75
C LEU A 238 4.81 10.72 -0.36
N VAL A 239 3.64 11.31 -0.15
CA VAL A 239 2.82 11.06 1.04
C VAL A 239 1.74 10.05 0.69
N ALA A 240 1.88 8.82 1.18
CA ALA A 240 0.95 7.72 0.95
C ALA A 240 0.20 7.38 2.24
N VAL A 241 -1.11 7.62 2.30
CA VAL A 241 -1.93 7.39 3.49
C VAL A 241 -3.09 6.47 3.18
N ASP A 242 -3.11 5.29 3.81
CA ASP A 242 -4.26 4.40 3.77
C ASP A 242 -5.29 4.74 4.86
N GLY A 243 -6.56 4.78 4.49
CA GLY A 243 -7.65 5.01 5.44
C GLY A 243 -7.74 6.45 5.93
N VAL A 244 -7.53 7.43 5.05
CA VAL A 244 -7.47 8.86 5.42
C VAL A 244 -8.75 9.38 6.09
N ASN A 245 -9.88 8.71 5.87
CA ASN A 245 -11.15 9.00 6.55
C ASN A 245 -11.10 8.86 8.08
N ALA A 246 -10.08 8.20 8.65
CA ALA A 246 -9.83 8.17 10.08
C ALA A 246 -9.47 9.56 10.65
N LEU A 247 -8.85 10.44 9.86
CA LEU A 247 -8.29 11.70 10.35
C LEU A 247 -9.36 12.71 10.76
N TRP A 248 -10.48 12.75 10.04
CA TRP A 248 -11.64 13.62 10.30
C TRP A 248 -12.85 12.85 10.83
N GLY A 249 -12.65 11.59 11.21
CA GLY A 249 -13.70 10.74 11.77
C GLY A 249 -13.93 10.98 13.26
N ARG A 250 -14.47 9.97 13.95
CA ARG A 250 -14.55 9.94 15.41
C ARG A 250 -13.60 8.89 15.94
N THR A 251 -13.03 9.10 17.13
CA THR A 251 -12.15 8.12 17.78
C THR A 251 -12.95 7.23 18.73
N THR A 252 -12.40 6.05 19.06
CA THR A 252 -12.92 5.22 20.16
C THR A 252 -12.19 5.47 21.49
N LEU A 253 -11.17 6.33 21.47
CA LEU A 253 -10.31 6.58 22.61
C LEU A 253 -11.05 7.44 23.63
N LYS A 254 -10.84 7.10 24.90
CA LYS A 254 -11.46 7.77 26.04
C LYS A 254 -10.37 8.28 26.97
N ARG A 255 -10.63 9.43 27.58
CA ARG A 255 -9.82 9.93 28.69
C ARG A 255 -10.12 9.14 29.96
N GLU A 256 -9.36 9.40 31.02
CA GLU A 256 -9.56 8.80 32.35
C GLU A 256 -10.97 9.07 32.92
N ASP A 257 -11.55 10.22 32.60
CA ASP A 257 -12.92 10.62 32.96
C ASP A 257 -14.01 9.95 32.09
N LYS A 258 -13.64 9.04 31.18
CA LYS A 258 -14.49 8.36 30.19
C LYS A 258 -15.08 9.25 29.09
N SER A 259 -14.70 10.53 29.02
CA SER A 259 -15.06 11.39 27.89
C SER A 259 -14.36 10.93 26.61
N LEU A 260 -15.01 11.16 25.46
CA LEU A 260 -14.45 10.82 24.15
C LEU A 260 -13.43 11.85 23.72
N ILE A 261 -12.34 11.37 23.11
CA ILE A 261 -11.25 12.22 22.60
C ILE A 261 -11.54 12.58 21.14
N ALA A 262 -11.43 13.86 20.79
CA ALA A 262 -11.53 14.29 19.40
C ALA A 262 -10.25 13.91 18.62
N PRO A 263 -10.33 13.60 17.31
CA PRO A 263 -9.13 13.26 16.53
C PRO A 263 -8.06 14.37 16.53
N GLU A 264 -8.47 15.63 16.67
CA GLU A 264 -7.58 16.80 16.72
C GLU A 264 -6.71 16.86 17.98
N GLU A 265 -7.18 16.23 19.05
CA GLU A 265 -6.44 16.13 20.31
C GLU A 265 -5.32 15.08 20.20
N LEU A 266 -5.34 14.19 19.21
CA LEU A 266 -4.27 13.23 19.00
C LEU A 266 -3.12 13.89 18.23
N ALA A 267 -1.91 13.89 18.82
CA ALA A 267 -0.76 14.56 18.23
C ALA A 267 -0.35 13.99 16.87
N LEU A 268 -0.40 12.66 16.69
CA LEU A 268 -0.11 12.00 15.40
C LEU A 268 -1.10 12.43 14.31
N VAL A 269 -2.40 12.41 14.61
CA VAL A 269 -3.46 12.79 13.67
C VAL A 269 -3.34 14.27 13.31
N HIS A 270 -3.13 15.14 14.30
CA HIS A 270 -2.93 16.57 14.09
C HIS A 270 -1.74 16.87 13.15
N ASN A 271 -0.60 16.20 13.38
CA ASN A 271 0.58 16.38 12.55
C ASN A 271 0.37 15.82 11.14
N LEU A 272 -0.33 14.69 11.00
CA LEU A 272 -0.64 14.12 9.71
C LEU A 272 -1.60 14.99 8.88
N ARG A 273 -2.64 15.57 9.50
CA ARG A 273 -3.53 16.52 8.83
C ARG A 273 -2.76 17.67 8.18
N LYS A 274 -1.66 18.14 8.79
CA LYS A 274 -0.79 19.17 8.20
C LYS A 274 -0.03 18.71 6.97
N MET A 275 0.31 17.42 6.86
CA MET A 275 1.00 16.88 5.67
C MET A 275 0.08 16.75 4.48
N VAL A 276 -1.21 16.51 4.73
CA VAL A 276 -2.21 16.37 3.67
C VAL A 276 -2.59 17.73 3.06
N LYS A 277 -2.33 18.84 3.77
CA LYS A 277 -2.47 20.19 3.20
C LYS A 277 -1.50 20.39 2.03
N ASN A 278 -1.91 21.19 1.04
CA ASN A 278 -1.21 21.47 -0.21
C ASN A 278 -0.43 22.80 -0.15
N ASP A 279 -0.03 23.22 1.03
CA ASP A 279 0.78 24.42 1.32
C ASP A 279 2.29 24.20 1.06
N TRP A 280 2.66 23.10 0.41
CA TRP A 280 4.03 22.75 0.06
C TRP A 280 4.08 22.23 -1.39
N HIS A 281 5.26 22.28 -2.01
CA HIS A 281 5.51 21.81 -3.37
C HIS A 281 6.70 20.84 -3.40
N GLY A 282 6.98 20.24 -4.56
CA GLY A 282 8.06 19.27 -4.69
C GLY A 282 7.66 17.82 -4.36
N GLY A 283 6.36 17.51 -4.37
CA GLY A 283 5.89 16.13 -4.15
C GLY A 283 4.41 15.92 -4.45
N ALA A 284 3.92 14.74 -4.10
CA ALA A 284 2.55 14.31 -4.35
C ALA A 284 1.95 13.63 -3.12
N VAL A 285 0.64 13.77 -2.94
CA VAL A 285 -0.12 13.17 -1.84
C VAL A 285 -1.10 12.16 -2.44
N VAL A 286 -0.92 10.88 -2.14
CA VAL A 286 -1.83 9.79 -2.55
C VAL A 286 -2.53 9.26 -1.31
N LEU A 287 -3.84 9.44 -1.29
CA LEU A 287 -4.72 9.07 -0.18
C LEU A 287 -5.62 7.94 -0.62
N THR A 288 -5.97 7.05 0.29
CA THR A 288 -7.04 6.07 0.05
C THR A 288 -8.15 6.21 1.10
N LEU A 289 -9.37 5.93 0.66
CA LEU A 289 -10.48 5.70 1.56
C LEU A 289 -10.57 4.21 1.89
N SER A 290 -10.83 3.91 3.16
CA SER A 290 -11.13 2.54 3.57
C SER A 290 -12.34 2.50 4.48
N GLN A 291 -13.37 1.79 4.01
CA GLN A 291 -14.50 1.38 4.85
C GLN A 291 -14.05 0.34 5.88
N THR A 292 -13.08 -0.51 5.52
CA THR A 292 -12.63 -1.59 6.41
C THR A 292 -11.82 -0.99 7.54
N GLY A 293 -12.32 -1.15 8.77
CA GLY A 293 -11.70 -0.56 9.95
C GLY A 293 -12.15 0.86 10.28
N SER A 294 -13.04 1.45 9.46
CA SER A 294 -13.70 2.72 9.74
C SER A 294 -14.55 2.65 11.01
N LEU A 295 -14.64 3.79 11.70
CA LEU A 295 -15.37 3.93 12.93
C LEU A 295 -16.66 4.72 12.67
N PHE A 296 -17.79 4.24 13.19
CA PHE A 296 -19.08 4.93 13.13
C PHE A 296 -19.57 5.27 11.70
N LYS A 297 -19.21 4.45 10.70
CA LYS A 297 -19.66 4.57 9.31
C LYS A 297 -20.44 3.32 8.88
N PRO A 298 -21.47 3.46 8.02
CA PRO A 298 -22.22 2.32 7.54
C PRO A 298 -21.35 1.43 6.65
N ARG A 299 -21.68 0.13 6.61
CA ARG A 299 -20.88 -0.86 5.88
C ARG A 299 -20.87 -0.65 4.36
N THR A 300 -21.95 -0.10 3.83
CA THR A 300 -22.15 0.12 2.40
C THR A 300 -21.55 1.44 1.90
N ALA A 301 -21.14 2.35 2.78
CA ALA A 301 -20.56 3.62 2.37
C ALA A 301 -19.15 3.41 1.80
N TYR A 302 -18.93 3.96 0.60
CA TYR A 302 -17.63 3.97 -0.07
C TYR A 302 -17.33 5.31 -0.76
N LEU A 303 -18.30 6.22 -0.82
CA LEU A 303 -18.15 7.50 -1.48
C LEU A 303 -17.31 8.46 -0.62
N PRO A 304 -16.51 9.36 -1.25
CA PRO A 304 -15.68 10.32 -0.54
C PRO A 304 -16.44 11.20 0.45
N HIS A 305 -17.53 11.82 0.01
CA HIS A 305 -18.34 12.70 0.85
C HIS A 305 -18.93 11.98 2.08
N GLU A 306 -19.34 10.72 1.92
CA GLU A 306 -19.92 9.92 3.02
C GLU A 306 -18.86 9.51 4.06
N LEU A 307 -17.68 9.08 3.60
CA LEU A 307 -16.62 8.58 4.48
C LEU A 307 -15.84 9.71 5.14
N LEU A 308 -15.49 10.76 4.40
CA LEU A 308 -14.77 11.94 4.93
C LEU A 308 -15.67 12.84 5.78
N GLY A 309 -16.96 12.91 5.46
CA GLY A 309 -17.85 13.91 6.03
C GLY A 309 -17.54 15.32 5.52
N LYS A 310 -18.25 16.33 6.05
CA LYS A 310 -18.09 17.73 5.62
C LYS A 310 -16.68 18.26 5.89
N GLU A 311 -16.23 18.15 7.13
CA GLU A 311 -14.90 18.64 7.56
C GLU A 311 -13.77 18.07 6.72
N GLY A 312 -13.75 16.75 6.51
CA GLY A 312 -12.70 16.11 5.73
C GLY A 312 -12.78 16.41 4.23
N PHE A 313 -13.99 16.63 3.69
CA PHE A 313 -14.15 17.01 2.29
C PHE A 313 -13.69 18.45 2.05
N ASP A 314 -14.10 19.38 2.91
CA ASP A 314 -13.74 20.81 2.83
C ASP A 314 -12.21 21.01 3.02
N ASP A 315 -11.59 20.26 3.93
CA ASP A 315 -10.13 20.31 4.13
C ASP A 315 -9.34 19.74 2.92
N LEU A 316 -9.90 18.73 2.25
CA LEU A 316 -9.26 18.03 1.13
C LEU A 316 -9.46 18.70 -0.22
N ASP A 317 -10.50 19.52 -0.38
CA ASP A 317 -10.81 20.22 -1.62
C ASP A 317 -9.69 21.25 -1.97
N PRO A 318 -9.19 21.31 -3.21
CA PRO A 318 -9.41 20.41 -4.35
C PRO A 318 -8.54 19.15 -4.32
N PHE A 319 -9.12 18.02 -4.75
CA PHE A 319 -8.42 16.74 -4.94
C PHE A 319 -8.90 16.02 -6.22
N LEU A 320 -8.08 15.09 -6.72
CA LEU A 320 -8.40 14.25 -7.88
C LEU A 320 -8.95 12.89 -7.41
N PRO A 321 -10.27 12.64 -7.52
CA PRO A 321 -10.86 11.35 -7.16
C PRO A 321 -10.57 10.28 -8.24
N ILE A 322 -10.02 9.15 -7.84
CA ILE A 322 -9.78 7.99 -8.71
C ILE A 322 -10.63 6.81 -8.21
N LEU A 323 -11.54 6.35 -9.06
CA LEU A 323 -12.42 5.23 -8.76
C LEU A 323 -11.71 3.90 -8.99
N ILE A 324 -11.73 3.03 -7.99
CA ILE A 324 -11.22 1.67 -8.07
C ILE A 324 -12.39 0.69 -8.04
N SER A 325 -12.73 0.21 -9.23
CA SER A 325 -13.81 -0.74 -9.49
C SER A 325 -13.37 -2.20 -9.28
N ASN A 326 -14.36 -3.11 -9.34
CA ASN A 326 -14.16 -4.56 -9.42
C ASN A 326 -13.36 -4.95 -10.67
N TYR A 327 -12.95 -6.22 -10.75
CA TYR A 327 -12.22 -6.72 -11.90
C TYR A 327 -13.08 -6.65 -13.17
N ASN A 328 -12.42 -6.25 -14.26
CA ASN A 328 -12.99 -6.45 -15.59
C ASN A 328 -12.82 -7.93 -16.02
N PRO A 329 -13.50 -8.40 -17.08
CA PRO A 329 -13.42 -9.80 -17.50
C PRO A 329 -11.99 -10.28 -17.80
N LYS A 330 -11.12 -9.40 -18.31
CA LYS A 330 -9.70 -9.74 -18.60
C LYS A 330 -8.87 -9.86 -17.32
N GLU A 331 -9.03 -8.92 -16.38
CA GLU A 331 -8.41 -8.92 -15.06
C GLU A 331 -8.84 -10.17 -14.27
N PHE A 332 -10.13 -10.53 -14.33
CA PHE A 332 -10.65 -11.74 -13.70
C PHE A 332 -10.03 -12.99 -14.30
N GLU A 333 -10.00 -13.10 -15.64
CA GLU A 333 -9.37 -14.23 -16.33
C GLU A 333 -7.91 -14.39 -15.90
N SER A 334 -7.16 -13.30 -15.97
CA SER A 334 -5.74 -13.30 -15.64
C SER A 334 -5.50 -13.67 -14.17
N SER A 335 -6.29 -13.12 -13.24
CA SER A 335 -6.22 -13.48 -11.83
C SER A 335 -6.53 -14.96 -11.59
N PHE A 336 -7.50 -15.52 -12.31
CA PHE A 336 -7.86 -16.93 -12.22
C PHE A 336 -6.74 -17.83 -12.78
N GLN A 337 -6.18 -17.49 -13.94
CA GLN A 337 -5.02 -18.17 -14.51
C GLN A 337 -3.80 -18.11 -13.58
N TYR A 338 -3.56 -16.97 -12.93
CA TYR A 338 -2.47 -16.84 -11.95
C TYR A 338 -2.64 -17.78 -10.74
N TYR A 339 -3.87 -18.02 -10.28
CA TYR A 339 -4.12 -19.01 -9.23
C TYR A 339 -3.95 -20.45 -9.72
N LEU A 340 -4.30 -20.75 -10.96
CA LEU A 340 -4.08 -22.07 -11.58
C LEU A 340 -2.59 -22.36 -11.78
N GLU A 341 -1.81 -21.39 -12.25
CA GLU A 341 -0.35 -21.52 -12.44
C GLU A 341 0.38 -21.86 -11.13
N ASN A 342 -0.10 -21.32 -10.02
CA ASN A 342 0.44 -21.57 -8.69
C ASN A 342 -0.14 -22.82 -8.02
N SER A 343 -0.96 -23.60 -8.73
CA SER A 343 -1.70 -24.75 -8.19
C SER A 343 -2.43 -24.39 -6.89
N TRP A 344 -3.01 -23.19 -6.81
CA TRP A 344 -3.69 -22.73 -5.60
C TRP A 344 -5.08 -23.33 -5.44
N LEU A 345 -5.76 -23.58 -6.56
CA LEU A 345 -7.07 -24.21 -6.61
C LEU A 345 -6.90 -25.74 -6.65
N GLN A 346 -7.23 -26.42 -5.54
CA GLN A 346 -7.03 -27.86 -5.42
C GLN A 346 -8.28 -28.68 -5.81
N HIS A 347 -9.47 -28.09 -5.74
CA HIS A 347 -10.71 -28.74 -6.11
C HIS A 347 -10.75 -29.14 -7.60
N GLU A 348 -11.05 -30.41 -7.90
CA GLU A 348 -11.02 -30.98 -9.26
C GLU A 348 -11.91 -30.24 -10.27
N LYS A 349 -13.05 -29.70 -9.82
CA LYS A 349 -13.98 -28.95 -10.68
C LYS A 349 -13.64 -27.47 -10.82
N ALA A 350 -12.71 -26.94 -10.01
CA ALA A 350 -12.40 -25.50 -10.05
C ALA A 350 -11.83 -25.05 -11.40
N PRO A 351 -10.94 -25.79 -12.09
CA PRO A 351 -10.42 -25.40 -13.41
C PRO A 351 -11.43 -25.50 -14.55
N THR A 352 -12.64 -26.03 -14.32
CA THR A 352 -13.66 -26.17 -15.36
C THR A 352 -14.35 -24.83 -15.65
N GLU A 353 -14.89 -24.67 -16.86
CA GLU A 353 -15.65 -23.47 -17.25
C GLU A 353 -16.89 -23.24 -16.36
N GLU A 354 -17.48 -24.29 -15.82
CA GLU A 354 -18.59 -24.20 -14.86
C GLU A 354 -18.10 -23.62 -13.52
N GLY A 355 -17.04 -24.19 -12.94
CA GLY A 355 -16.45 -23.69 -11.69
C GLY A 355 -16.01 -22.23 -11.79
N LYS A 356 -15.44 -21.84 -12.93
CA LYS A 356 -15.09 -20.45 -13.22
C LYS A 356 -16.29 -19.51 -13.28
N LYS A 357 -17.40 -19.92 -13.91
CA LYS A 357 -18.65 -19.13 -13.94
C LYS A 357 -19.27 -19.01 -12.55
N GLU A 358 -19.23 -20.07 -11.75
CA GLU A 358 -19.69 -20.04 -10.36
C GLU A 358 -18.85 -19.06 -9.52
N LEU A 359 -17.51 -19.10 -9.64
CA LEU A 359 -16.63 -18.17 -8.94
C LEU A 359 -16.87 -16.72 -9.38
N LEU A 360 -17.05 -16.48 -10.67
CA LEU A 360 -17.37 -15.17 -11.20
C LEU A 360 -18.69 -14.63 -10.61
N PHE A 361 -19.72 -15.48 -10.56
CA PHE A 361 -21.03 -15.13 -10.02
C PHE A 361 -21.00 -14.87 -8.51
N LEU A 362 -20.37 -15.75 -7.73
CA LEU A 362 -20.28 -15.63 -6.27
C LEU A 362 -19.39 -14.46 -5.82
N SER A 363 -18.29 -14.21 -6.52
CA SER A 363 -17.39 -13.09 -6.21
C SER A 363 -17.89 -11.75 -6.76
N ASN A 364 -18.77 -11.77 -7.76
CA ASN A 364 -19.17 -10.60 -8.54
C ASN A 364 -17.96 -9.80 -9.08
N SER A 365 -16.91 -10.51 -9.50
CA SER A 365 -15.61 -9.94 -9.90
C SER A 365 -14.92 -9.09 -8.82
N ASN A 366 -15.30 -9.20 -7.55
CA ASN A 366 -14.65 -8.47 -6.46
C ASN A 366 -13.33 -9.16 -6.07
N PRO A 367 -12.18 -8.46 -6.10
CA PRO A 367 -10.86 -9.05 -5.81
C PRO A 367 -10.78 -9.72 -4.44
N GLY A 368 -11.26 -9.02 -3.41
CA GLY A 368 -11.20 -9.50 -2.04
C GLY A 368 -12.17 -10.65 -1.75
N GLN A 369 -13.29 -10.76 -2.46
CA GLN A 369 -14.17 -11.92 -2.35
C GLN A 369 -13.62 -13.11 -3.14
N LEU A 370 -13.07 -12.86 -4.33
CA LEU A 370 -12.45 -13.90 -5.14
C LEU A 370 -11.31 -14.59 -4.39
N GLU A 371 -10.37 -13.82 -3.81
CA GLU A 371 -9.28 -14.38 -3.01
C GLU A 371 -9.80 -15.25 -1.85
N ARG A 372 -10.86 -14.80 -1.17
CA ARG A 372 -11.44 -15.56 -0.05
C ARG A 372 -12.09 -16.86 -0.46
N LEU A 373 -12.81 -16.86 -1.58
CA LEU A 373 -13.43 -18.06 -2.13
C LEU A 373 -12.35 -19.03 -2.62
N CYS A 374 -11.35 -18.53 -3.35
CA CYS A 374 -10.24 -19.35 -3.84
C CYS A 374 -9.37 -19.91 -2.72
N ALA A 375 -9.22 -19.21 -1.59
CA ALA A 375 -8.41 -19.67 -0.46
C ALA A 375 -9.00 -20.87 0.29
N CYS A 376 -10.28 -21.22 0.07
CA CYS A 376 -10.94 -22.35 0.73
C CYS A 376 -11.33 -23.50 -0.22
N LEU A 377 -10.82 -23.50 -1.46
CA LEU A 377 -11.16 -24.47 -2.51
C LEU A 377 -10.07 -25.52 -2.77
#